data_AF-A0A433CUE2-F1
#
_entry.id   AF-A0A433CUE2-F1
#
_cell.length_a   1.000
_cell.length_b   1.000
_cell.length_c   1.000
_cell.angle_alpha   90.00
_cell.angle_beta   90.00
_cell.angle_gamma   90.00
#
_symmetry.space_group_name_H-M   'P 1'
#
loop_
_entity.id
_entity.type
_entity.pdbx_description
1 polymer ?
#
loop_
_entity_poly.entity_id
_entity_poly.type
_entity_poly.pdbx_seq_one_letter_code
_entity_poly.pdbx_strand_id
1 'polypeptide(L)'
;MKPKVRTSNKWTDADNAQLLELYITKSNSEIAEIIGRTPDAVRKQLNKLTVKRPLKADLKKISKKTGKLEFFSNLKKGHKVKQKLEIIDNNIARQTKLMKNEVEWAKKNLDIPEQKKEKPKEKEKPLRIDSRTVMYVPYSWDLEKCQEFKQNYLKKQLSEQIEQYGSKDNRNEP
;
A
#
# COMPACT_ATOMS: atom_id res chain seq x y z
N MET A 1 -19.04 -21.83 29.20
CA MET A 1 -17.99 -21.12 29.95
C MET A 1 -17.95 -19.68 29.46
N LYS A 2 -18.01 -18.68 30.36
CA LYS A 2 -17.84 -17.26 29.97
C LYS A 2 -16.35 -17.00 29.70
N PRO A 3 -15.98 -16.30 28.63
CA PRO A 3 -14.57 -16.01 28.34
C PRO A 3 -13.97 -15.15 29.46
N LYS A 4 -12.73 -15.47 29.85
CA LYS A 4 -12.00 -14.74 30.90
C LYS A 4 -11.77 -13.30 30.45
N VAL A 5 -12.34 -12.35 31.20
CA VAL A 5 -12.23 -10.92 30.92
C VAL A 5 -10.76 -10.49 31.02
N ARG A 6 -10.25 -9.85 29.97
CA ARG A 6 -8.90 -9.28 29.94
C ARG A 6 -8.84 -8.03 30.82
N THR A 7 -7.87 -7.97 31.72
CA THR A 7 -7.62 -6.84 32.64
C THR A 7 -6.69 -5.76 32.06
N SER A 8 -6.04 -6.01 30.93
CA SER A 8 -5.05 -5.08 30.35
C SER A 8 -5.71 -3.83 29.76
N ASN A 9 -5.27 -2.61 30.05
CA ASN A 9 -5.93 -1.40 29.51
C ASN A 9 -5.63 -1.11 28.02
N LYS A 10 -4.74 -1.87 27.36
CA LYS A 10 -4.35 -1.61 25.97
C LYS A 10 -5.35 -2.22 24.98
N TRP A 11 -5.86 -1.38 24.09
CA TRP A 11 -6.58 -1.79 22.88
C TRP A 11 -5.57 -1.94 21.75
N THR A 12 -5.56 -3.10 21.08
CA THR A 12 -4.75 -3.31 19.88
C THR A 12 -5.53 -2.90 18.63
N ASP A 13 -4.82 -2.70 17.52
CA ASP A 13 -5.47 -2.40 16.24
C ASP A 13 -6.37 -3.55 15.77
N ALA A 14 -6.00 -4.79 16.07
CA ALA A 14 -6.83 -5.96 15.82
C ALA A 14 -8.14 -5.93 16.64
N ASP A 15 -8.07 -5.55 17.92
CA ASP A 15 -9.27 -5.39 18.76
C ASP A 15 -10.18 -4.29 18.22
N ASN A 16 -9.60 -3.17 17.76
CA ASN A 16 -10.35 -2.06 17.18
C ASN A 16 -11.03 -2.46 15.86
N ALA A 17 -10.36 -3.23 15.01
CA ALA A 17 -10.93 -3.74 13.76
C ALA A 17 -12.11 -4.69 14.04
N GLN A 18 -11.94 -5.63 14.98
CA GLN A 18 -13.01 -6.53 15.40
C GLN A 18 -14.19 -5.78 16.04
N LEU A 19 -13.92 -4.77 16.86
CA LEU A 19 -14.93 -3.92 17.47
C LEU A 19 -15.80 -3.25 16.40
N LEU A 20 -15.20 -2.66 15.37
CA LEU A 20 -15.93 -1.98 14.30
C LEU A 20 -16.77 -2.94 13.45
N GLU A 21 -16.25 -4.13 13.14
CA GLU A 21 -16.99 -5.15 12.37
C GLU A 21 -18.24 -5.62 13.12
N LEU A 22 -18.11 -5.86 14.43
CA LEU A 22 -19.22 -6.34 15.26
C LEU A 22 -20.19 -5.23 15.64
N TYR A 23 -19.76 -3.96 15.69
CA TYR A 23 -20.58 -2.84 16.15
C TYR A 23 -21.83 -2.59 15.30
N ILE A 24 -21.78 -2.95 14.02
CA ILE A 24 -22.90 -2.80 13.09
C ILE A 24 -24.01 -3.83 13.38
N THR A 25 -23.64 -5.02 13.85
CA THR A 25 -24.54 -6.18 13.91
C THR A 25 -24.92 -6.59 15.33
N LYS A 26 -24.04 -6.37 16.32
CA LYS A 26 -24.18 -6.90 17.68
C LYS A 26 -24.39 -5.82 18.74
N SER A 27 -24.92 -6.21 19.89
CA SER A 27 -25.03 -5.32 21.06
C SER A 27 -23.67 -5.14 21.75
N ASN A 28 -23.49 -4.07 22.53
CA ASN A 28 -22.23 -3.85 23.27
C ASN A 28 -21.92 -5.00 24.25
N SER A 29 -22.96 -5.67 24.77
CA SER A 29 -22.80 -6.85 25.65
C SER A 29 -22.23 -8.04 24.89
N GLU A 30 -22.78 -8.36 23.72
CA GLU A 30 -22.29 -9.46 22.88
C GLU A 30 -20.86 -9.19 22.38
N ILE A 31 -20.57 -7.93 22.00
CA ILE A 31 -19.23 -7.52 21.57
C ILE A 31 -18.23 -7.72 22.71
N ALA A 32 -18.61 -7.35 23.93
CA ALA A 32 -17.80 -7.51 25.11
C ALA A 32 -17.48 -8.99 25.39
N GLU A 33 -18.46 -9.89 25.22
CA GLU A 33 -18.23 -11.33 25.34
C GLU A 33 -17.24 -11.85 24.28
N ILE A 34 -17.36 -11.41 23.02
CA ILE A 34 -16.50 -11.89 21.93
C ILE A 34 -15.05 -11.41 22.08
N ILE A 35 -14.86 -10.13 22.42
CA ILE A 35 -13.52 -9.53 22.57
C ILE A 35 -12.91 -9.87 23.95
N GLY A 36 -13.72 -10.39 24.88
CA GLY A 36 -13.29 -10.71 26.24
C GLY A 36 -13.05 -9.46 27.09
N ARG A 37 -13.95 -8.47 26.98
CA ARG A 37 -13.91 -7.18 27.66
C ARG A 37 -15.20 -6.92 28.42
N THR A 38 -15.25 -5.80 29.14
CA THR A 38 -16.50 -5.33 29.75
C THR A 38 -17.30 -4.46 28.77
N PRO A 39 -18.64 -4.44 28.86
CA PRO A 39 -19.46 -3.57 28.02
C PRO A 39 -19.13 -2.08 28.16
N ASP A 40 -18.70 -1.64 29.35
CA ASP A 40 -18.29 -0.24 29.58
C ASP A 40 -16.95 0.08 28.90
N ALA A 41 -15.99 -0.84 28.88
CA ALA A 41 -14.74 -0.66 28.13
C ALA A 41 -15.00 -0.54 26.63
N VAL A 42 -15.90 -1.37 26.09
CA VAL A 42 -16.36 -1.31 24.70
C VAL A 42 -16.99 0.06 24.40
N ARG A 43 -17.90 0.54 25.26
CA ARG A 43 -18.54 1.86 25.12
C ARG A 43 -17.50 2.99 25.11
N LYS A 44 -16.56 2.99 26.05
CA LYS A 44 -15.48 4.00 26.14
C LYS A 44 -14.60 4.00 24.90
N GLN A 45 -14.26 2.83 24.38
CA GLN A 45 -13.45 2.73 23.16
C GLN A 45 -14.20 3.24 21.93
N LEU A 46 -15.49 2.92 21.78
CA LEU A 46 -16.31 3.44 20.69
C LEU A 46 -16.42 4.97 20.73
N ASN A 47 -16.56 5.54 21.94
CA ASN A 47 -16.54 6.99 22.14
C ASN A 47 -15.18 7.59 21.74
N LYS A 48 -14.07 6.93 22.09
CA LYS A 48 -12.71 7.35 21.71
C LYS A 48 -12.49 7.31 20.19
N LEU A 49 -13.06 6.32 19.51
CA LEU A 49 -13.03 6.20 18.06
C LEU A 49 -14.02 7.13 17.36
N THR A 50 -14.85 7.88 18.10
CA THR A 50 -15.88 8.81 17.58
C THR A 50 -16.89 8.16 16.63
N VAL A 51 -17.13 6.85 16.77
CA VAL A 51 -18.02 6.09 15.87
C VAL A 51 -19.45 6.03 16.42
N LYS A 52 -20.40 6.58 15.67
CA LYS A 52 -21.83 6.49 15.99
C LYS A 52 -22.43 5.22 15.41
N ARG A 53 -23.32 4.56 16.17
CA ARG A 53 -24.08 3.41 15.65
C ARG A 53 -25.03 3.93 14.56
N PRO A 54 -25.01 3.37 13.34
CA PRO A 54 -25.97 3.75 12.31
C PRO A 54 -27.39 3.41 12.78
N LEU A 55 -28.31 4.36 12.61
CA LEU A 55 -29.72 4.10 12.92
C LEU A 55 -30.27 3.04 11.98
N LYS A 56 -31.24 2.25 12.45
CA LYS A 56 -31.98 1.29 11.60
C LYS A 56 -32.55 1.98 10.35
N ALA A 57 -32.94 3.24 10.46
CA ALA A 57 -33.41 4.06 9.34
C ALA A 57 -32.32 4.29 8.29
N ASP A 58 -31.09 4.58 8.70
CA ASP A 58 -29.97 4.81 7.77
C ASP A 58 -29.52 3.51 7.10
N LEU A 59 -29.49 2.40 7.85
CA LEU A 59 -29.28 1.08 7.27
C LEU A 59 -30.37 0.72 6.26
N LYS A 60 -31.64 1.10 6.51
CA LYS A 60 -32.76 0.90 5.58
C LYS A 60 -32.63 1.79 4.33
N LYS A 61 -32.13 3.02 4.46
CA LYS A 61 -31.83 3.92 3.33
C LYS A 61 -30.70 3.36 2.47
N ILE A 62 -29.60 2.91 3.09
CA ILE A 62 -28.46 2.28 2.40
C ILE A 62 -28.94 1.01 1.70
N SER A 63 -29.66 0.13 2.39
CA SER A 63 -30.25 -1.07 1.80
C SER A 63 -31.17 -0.78 0.60
N LYS A 64 -32.01 0.26 0.67
CA LYS A 64 -32.86 0.70 -0.44
C LYS A 64 -32.02 1.24 -1.61
N LYS A 65 -30.94 1.99 -1.33
CA LYS A 65 -30.04 2.58 -2.33
C LYS A 65 -29.15 1.53 -3.02
N THR A 66 -28.75 0.48 -2.31
CA THR A 66 -27.83 -0.56 -2.81
C THR A 66 -28.55 -1.79 -3.39
N GLY A 67 -29.88 -1.86 -3.27
CA GLY A 67 -30.65 -3.06 -3.60
C GLY A 67 -30.65 -4.08 -2.45
N LYS A 68 -31.85 -4.46 -1.99
CA LYS A 68 -32.11 -5.16 -0.73
C LYS A 68 -31.43 -6.54 -0.58
N LEU A 69 -31.11 -7.21 -1.68
CA LEU A 69 -30.59 -8.59 -1.72
C LEU A 69 -29.06 -8.68 -1.75
N GLU A 70 -28.38 -7.62 -2.19
CA GLU A 70 -26.93 -7.64 -2.42
C GLU A 70 -26.12 -7.11 -1.23
N PHE A 71 -26.69 -6.29 -0.35
CA PHE A 71 -25.90 -5.62 0.70
C PHE A 71 -25.30 -6.59 1.75
N PHE A 72 -26.13 -7.42 2.39
CA PHE A 72 -25.65 -8.37 3.40
C PHE A 72 -25.02 -9.63 2.80
N SER A 73 -25.43 -10.01 1.59
CA SER A 73 -24.80 -11.12 0.85
C SER A 73 -23.40 -10.73 0.40
N ASN A 74 -23.17 -9.50 -0.06
CA ASN A 74 -21.83 -9.00 -0.39
C ASN A 74 -20.95 -8.80 0.84
N LEU A 75 -21.52 -8.45 1.99
CA LEU A 75 -20.78 -8.42 3.25
C LEU A 75 -20.31 -9.83 3.68
N LYS A 76 -21.18 -10.84 3.58
CA LYS A 76 -20.83 -12.25 3.86
C LYS A 76 -19.88 -12.84 2.83
N LYS A 77 -20.04 -12.51 1.54
CA LYS A 77 -19.11 -12.88 0.46
C LYS A 77 -17.73 -12.27 0.72
N GLY A 78 -17.67 -10.99 1.11
CA GLY A 78 -16.42 -10.31 1.50
C GLY A 78 -15.71 -11.00 2.66
N HIS A 79 -16.45 -11.42 3.70
CA HIS A 79 -15.89 -12.16 4.83
C HIS A 79 -15.29 -13.52 4.41
N LYS A 80 -15.98 -14.27 3.54
CA LYS A 80 -15.45 -15.53 2.99
C LYS A 80 -14.20 -15.32 2.14
N VAL A 81 -14.16 -14.26 1.34
CA VAL A 81 -12.98 -13.91 0.53
C VAL A 81 -11.79 -13.56 1.43
N LYS A 82 -12.03 -12.76 2.48
CA LYS A 82 -10.99 -12.41 3.46
C LYS A 82 -10.43 -13.65 4.18
N GLN A 83 -11.27 -14.56 4.65
CA GLN A 83 -10.81 -15.82 5.26
C GLN A 83 -9.96 -16.66 4.29
N LYS A 84 -10.34 -16.73 3.02
CA LYS A 84 -9.55 -17.42 1.99
C LYS A 84 -8.18 -16.78 1.80
N LEU A 85 -8.11 -15.44 1.75
CA LEU A 85 -6.85 -14.71 1.64
C LEU A 85 -5.95 -14.95 2.86
N GLU A 86 -6.51 -14.92 4.08
CA GLU A 86 -5.75 -15.22 5.30
C GLU A 86 -5.17 -16.64 5.29
N ILE A 87 -5.89 -17.64 4.75
CA ILE A 87 -5.37 -19.00 4.58
C ILE A 87 -4.20 -19.02 3.59
N ILE A 88 -4.29 -18.29 2.48
CA ILE A 88 -3.23 -18.18 1.47
C ILE A 88 -1.98 -17.53 2.09
N ASP A 89 -2.15 -16.40 2.78
CA ASP A 89 -1.05 -15.69 3.45
C ASP A 89 -0.34 -16.60 4.47
N ASN A 90 -1.11 -17.35 5.26
CA ASN A 90 -0.55 -18.33 6.19
C ASN A 90 0.23 -19.46 5.50
N ASN A 91 -0.23 -19.92 4.34
CA ASN A 91 0.47 -20.94 3.55
C ASN A 91 1.78 -20.38 2.95
N ILE A 92 1.77 -19.15 2.44
CA ILE A 92 2.97 -18.45 1.95
C ILE A 92 3.98 -18.28 3.11
N ALA A 93 3.51 -17.86 4.29
CA ALA A 93 4.35 -17.73 5.47
C ALA A 93 4.99 -19.07 5.90
N ARG A 94 4.26 -20.19 5.78
CA ARG A 94 4.81 -21.53 6.02
C ARG A 94 5.85 -21.92 4.97
N GLN A 95 5.58 -21.71 3.69
CA GLN A 95 6.52 -22.01 2.61
C GLN A 95 7.81 -21.20 2.74
N THR A 96 7.70 -19.89 2.96
CA THR A 96 8.86 -19.02 3.18
C THR A 96 9.69 -19.45 4.40
N LYS A 97 9.04 -19.92 5.48
CA LYS A 97 9.74 -20.51 6.62
C LYS A 97 10.44 -21.82 6.28
N LEU A 98 9.81 -22.70 5.50
CA LEU A 98 10.42 -23.94 5.03
C LEU A 98 11.64 -23.65 4.14
N MET A 99 11.51 -22.75 3.17
CA MET A 99 12.60 -22.29 2.31
C MET A 99 13.76 -21.71 3.14
N LYS A 100 13.45 -20.93 4.18
CA LYS A 100 14.47 -20.39 5.09
C LYS A 100 15.20 -21.50 5.83
N ASN A 101 14.46 -22.48 6.35
CA ASN A 101 15.05 -23.64 7.05
C ASN A 101 15.90 -24.49 6.09
N GLU A 102 15.48 -24.69 4.85
CA GLU A 102 16.24 -25.39 3.82
C GLU A 102 17.54 -24.65 3.47
N VAL A 103 17.48 -23.31 3.34
CA VAL A 103 18.68 -22.48 3.13
C VAL A 103 19.62 -22.55 4.33
N GLU A 104 19.10 -22.52 5.56
CA GLU A 104 19.92 -22.67 6.77
C GLU A 104 20.55 -24.07 6.86
N TRP A 105 19.78 -25.12 6.53
CA TRP A 105 20.29 -26.49 6.45
C TRP A 105 21.38 -26.63 5.38
N ALA A 106 21.17 -26.05 4.19
CA ALA A 106 22.15 -26.09 3.10
C ALA A 106 23.43 -25.36 3.50
N LYS A 107 23.36 -24.17 4.11
CA LYS A 107 24.53 -23.45 4.63
C LYS A 107 25.33 -24.24 5.66
N LYS A 108 24.66 -25.09 6.44
CA LYS A 108 25.29 -25.88 7.50
C LYS A 108 25.98 -27.13 6.97
N ASN A 109 25.43 -27.75 5.92
CA ASN A 109 25.87 -29.06 5.44
C ASN A 109 26.60 -29.05 4.10
N LEU A 110 26.38 -28.02 3.28
CA LEU A 110 27.13 -27.79 2.06
C LEU A 110 28.10 -26.63 2.33
N ASP A 111 29.38 -26.85 2.06
CA ASP A 111 30.46 -25.86 2.14
C ASP A 111 30.33 -24.85 1.00
N ILE A 112 29.18 -24.17 0.93
CA ILE A 112 28.88 -23.18 -0.09
C ILE A 112 29.69 -21.94 0.25
N PRO A 113 30.70 -21.55 -0.57
CA PRO A 113 31.45 -20.33 -0.32
C PRO A 113 30.48 -19.16 -0.32
N GLU A 114 30.52 -18.31 0.71
CA GLU A 114 29.70 -17.10 0.77
C GLU A 114 29.95 -16.28 -0.49
N GLN A 115 29.01 -16.32 -1.43
CA GLN A 115 29.03 -15.41 -2.56
C GLN A 115 28.96 -14.00 -1.97
N LYS A 116 30.06 -13.25 -2.12
CA LYS A 116 30.15 -11.86 -1.69
C LYS A 116 28.92 -11.16 -2.26
N LYS A 117 28.02 -10.71 -1.38
CA LYS A 117 26.83 -9.95 -1.78
C LYS A 117 27.30 -8.78 -2.63
N GLU A 118 27.14 -8.88 -3.95
CA GLU A 118 27.34 -7.74 -4.82
C GLU A 118 26.41 -6.64 -4.29
N LYS A 119 27.00 -5.49 -3.98
CA LYS A 119 26.23 -4.36 -3.45
C LYS A 119 25.07 -4.13 -4.41
N PRO A 120 23.81 -4.05 -3.92
CA PRO A 120 22.69 -3.78 -4.78
C PRO A 120 23.01 -2.53 -5.58
N LYS A 121 23.03 -2.65 -6.92
CA LYS A 121 23.27 -1.53 -7.82
C LYS A 121 22.36 -0.39 -7.37
N GLU A 122 22.97 0.74 -7.01
CA GLU A 122 22.29 1.90 -6.45
C GLU A 122 21.12 2.23 -7.37
N LYS A 123 19.88 2.04 -6.89
CA LYS A 123 18.68 2.31 -7.69
C LYS A 123 18.78 3.76 -8.13
N GLU A 124 18.79 4.00 -9.44
CA GLU A 124 18.84 5.34 -10.01
C GLU A 124 17.75 6.20 -9.35
N LYS A 125 18.17 7.28 -8.70
CA LYS A 125 17.26 8.18 -7.99
C LYS A 125 16.24 8.75 -8.99
N PRO A 126 14.96 8.90 -8.61
CA PRO A 126 13.93 9.38 -9.52
C PRO A 126 14.31 10.74 -10.09
N LEU A 127 14.15 10.92 -11.40
CA LEU A 127 14.42 12.19 -12.08
C LEU A 127 13.56 13.30 -11.47
N ARG A 128 14.16 14.47 -11.22
CA ARG A 128 13.42 15.66 -10.78
C ARG A 128 13.08 16.52 -11.98
N ILE A 129 11.88 17.08 -12.01
CA ILE A 129 11.53 18.16 -12.93
C ILE A 129 12.13 19.45 -12.35
N ASP A 130 13.13 20.03 -13.01
CA ASP A 130 13.63 21.35 -12.65
C ASP A 130 12.65 22.41 -13.17
N SER A 131 12.03 23.17 -12.26
CA SER A 131 11.04 24.20 -12.59
C SER A 131 11.60 25.34 -13.44
N ARG A 132 12.93 25.54 -13.49
CA ARG A 132 13.58 26.58 -14.29
C ARG A 132 13.96 26.12 -15.70
N THR A 133 14.04 24.82 -15.88
CA THR A 133 14.58 24.21 -17.10
C THR A 133 13.52 23.38 -17.84
N VAL A 134 12.43 23.00 -17.16
CA VAL A 134 11.33 22.15 -17.65
C VAL A 134 11.87 20.84 -18.26
N MET A 135 12.96 20.32 -17.67
CA MET A 135 13.59 19.07 -18.07
C MET A 135 13.74 18.13 -16.87
N TYR A 136 13.76 16.83 -17.15
CA TYR A 136 14.04 15.80 -16.18
C TYR A 136 15.56 15.71 -15.98
N VAL A 137 16.02 16.05 -14.78
CA VAL A 137 17.46 16.08 -14.45
C VAL A 137 17.75 15.17 -13.25
N PRO A 138 18.89 14.45 -13.23
CA PRO A 138 19.32 13.68 -12.07
C PRO A 138 19.51 14.56 -10.82
N TYR A 139 19.15 14.03 -9.64
CA TYR A 139 19.32 14.75 -8.36
C TYR A 139 20.77 15.08 -7.98
N SER A 140 21.74 14.41 -8.61
CA SER A 140 23.17 14.59 -8.33
C SER A 140 23.80 15.77 -9.09
N TRP A 141 23.04 16.45 -9.96
CA TRP A 141 23.56 17.55 -10.75
C TRP A 141 23.47 18.88 -9.99
N ASP A 142 24.58 19.62 -10.03
CA ASP A 142 24.67 20.99 -9.55
C ASP A 142 24.08 21.96 -10.60
N LEU A 143 23.89 23.22 -10.21
CA LEU A 143 23.23 24.23 -11.06
C LEU A 143 24.01 24.47 -12.36
N GLU A 144 25.33 24.42 -12.30
CA GLU A 144 26.22 24.63 -13.46
C GLU A 144 26.03 23.53 -14.49
N LYS A 145 25.99 22.25 -14.08
CA LYS A 145 25.70 21.12 -14.97
C LYS A 145 24.32 21.19 -15.59
N CYS A 146 23.30 21.61 -14.82
CA CYS A 146 21.96 21.83 -15.37
C CYS A 146 21.95 22.89 -16.47
N GLN A 147 22.69 23.99 -16.28
CA GLN A 147 22.80 25.07 -17.28
C GLN A 147 23.57 24.63 -18.52
N GLU A 148 24.70 23.95 -18.35
CA GLU A 148 25.50 23.42 -19.45
C GLU A 148 24.68 22.44 -20.29
N PHE A 149 23.96 21.52 -19.64
CA PHE A 149 23.08 20.57 -20.33
C PHE A 149 21.99 21.29 -21.13
N LYS A 150 21.36 22.33 -20.56
CA LYS A 150 20.38 23.16 -21.27
C LYS A 150 20.99 23.80 -22.53
N GLN A 151 22.19 24.36 -22.42
CA GLN A 151 22.86 25.00 -23.56
C GLN A 151 23.19 23.99 -24.67
N ASN A 152 23.71 22.82 -24.30
CA ASN A 152 24.03 21.77 -25.26
C ASN A 152 22.78 21.21 -25.94
N TYR A 153 21.69 21.03 -25.18
CA TYR A 153 20.40 20.64 -25.73
C TYR A 153 19.86 21.65 -26.75
N LEU A 154 19.88 22.95 -26.42
CA LEU A 154 19.42 24.01 -27.32
C LEU A 154 20.29 24.11 -28.58
N LYS A 155 21.61 23.99 -28.46
CA LYS A 155 22.53 23.96 -29.61
C LYS A 155 22.21 22.80 -30.54
N LYS A 156 21.93 21.62 -30.00
CA LYS A 156 21.56 20.44 -30.78
C LYS A 156 20.22 20.62 -31.50
N GLN A 157 19.20 21.15 -30.82
CA GLN A 157 17.92 21.45 -31.46
C GLN A 157 18.06 22.48 -32.60
N LEU A 158 18.89 23.51 -32.39
CA LEU A 158 19.15 24.51 -33.41
C LEU A 158 19.90 23.93 -34.63
N SER A 159 20.89 23.06 -34.41
CA SER A 159 21.58 22.39 -35.53
C SER A 159 20.65 21.47 -36.32
N GLU A 160 19.78 20.72 -35.64
CA GLU A 160 18.77 19.87 -36.28
C GLU A 160 17.78 20.70 -37.13
N GLN A 161 17.38 21.88 -36.64
CA GLN A 161 16.55 22.81 -37.41
C GLN A 161 17.29 23.38 -38.63
N ILE A 162 18.54 23.80 -38.47
CA ILE A 162 19.35 24.33 -39.59
C ILE A 162 19.52 23.26 -40.68
N GLU A 163 19.76 21.99 -40.32
CA GLU A 163 19.82 20.90 -41.30
C GLU A 163 18.48 20.68 -42.00
N GLN A 164 17.37 20.75 -41.27
CA GLN A 164 16.02 20.56 -41.82
C GLN A 164 15.61 21.67 -42.78
N TYR A 165 16.00 22.93 -42.52
CA TYR A 165 15.59 24.09 -43.31
C TYR A 165 16.64 24.57 -44.31
N GLY A 166 17.94 24.39 -44.04
CA GLY A 166 19.04 24.76 -44.92
C GLY A 166 19.18 23.86 -46.16
N SER A 167 18.54 22.69 -46.17
CA SER A 167 18.54 21.80 -47.34
C SER A 167 17.56 22.22 -48.45
N LYS A 168 16.80 23.32 -48.27
CA LYS A 168 15.77 23.77 -49.24
C LYS A 168 16.21 24.89 -50.21
N ASP A 169 17.35 25.55 -49.97
CA ASP A 169 17.76 26.73 -50.76
C ASP A 169 18.71 26.44 -51.94
N ASN A 170 19.13 25.19 -52.18
CA ASN A 170 19.98 24.83 -53.34
C ASN A 170 19.22 24.50 -54.64
N ARG A 171 18.04 25.11 -54.86
CA ARG A 171 17.31 25.00 -56.13
C ARG A 171 16.87 26.38 -56.59
N ASN A 172 17.84 27.20 -57.00
CA ASN A 172 17.72 28.22 -58.05
C ASN A 172 19.01 29.04 -58.06
N GLU A 173 20.03 28.55 -58.76
CA GLU A 173 20.93 29.47 -59.47
C GLU A 173 20.51 29.45 -60.96
N PRO A 174 20.44 30.63 -61.60
CA PRO A 174 19.85 30.84 -62.92
C PRO A 174 20.65 30.23 -64.09
#